data_AF-A0A815YYD4-F1
#
_entry.id   AF-A0A815YYD4-F1
#
_cell.length_a   1.000
_cell.length_b   1.000
_cell.length_c   1.000
_cell.angle_alpha   90.00
_cell.angle_beta   90.00
_cell.angle_gamma   90.00
#
_symmetry.space_group_name_H-M   'P 1'
#
loop_
_entity.id
_entity.type
_entity.pdbx_description
1 polymer ?
#
loop_
_entity_poly.entity_id
_entity_poly.type
_entity_poly.pdbx_seq_one_letter_code
_entity_poly.pdbx_strand_id
1 'polypeptide(L)'
;MYYEQAINILIEYNIISWISQILQQNINEEMIRAGIRLLALCTQSNVQGQQTVANDTKLLSLIYEQIIKSQNSLLIGNGSLIFGHIIIHSSARIFLRNNLGIEKTIGQMLKLVEESWLSKAARKNVAIFITKMVKADESFLQEFRKQHGTEILHSALKDVEL
;
A
#
# COMPACT_ATOMS: atom_id res chain seq x y z
N MET A 1 -6.91 10.92 20.19
CA MET A 1 -7.28 10.06 21.33
C MET A 1 -8.53 9.22 21.05
N TYR A 2 -9.72 9.79 20.84
CA TYR A 2 -10.94 9.00 20.56
C TYR A 2 -10.88 8.16 19.27
N TYR A 3 -10.18 8.66 18.25
CA TYR A 3 -10.07 7.99 16.95
C TYR A 3 -9.30 6.67 17.01
N GLU A 4 -8.14 6.65 17.67
CA GLU A 4 -7.32 5.44 17.82
C GLU A 4 -8.03 4.39 18.67
N GLN A 5 -8.76 4.81 19.71
CA GLN A 5 -9.60 3.92 20.52
C GLN A 5 -10.69 3.27 19.68
N ALA A 6 -11.38 4.02 18.81
CA ALA A 6 -12.38 3.47 17.90
C ALA A 6 -11.78 2.45 16.91
N ILE A 7 -10.59 2.73 16.36
CA ILE A 7 -9.90 1.79 15.47
C ILE A 7 -9.52 0.50 16.20
N ASN A 8 -9.00 0.60 17.43
CA ASN A 8 -8.66 -0.57 18.24
C ASN A 8 -9.89 -1.44 18.52
N ILE A 9 -11.01 -0.82 18.90
CA ILE A 9 -12.28 -1.51 19.09
C ILE A 9 -12.70 -2.23 17.79
N LEU A 10 -12.67 -1.55 16.64
CA LEU A 10 -13.04 -2.18 15.37
C LEU A 10 -12.15 -3.39 15.03
N ILE A 11 -10.85 -3.30 15.33
CA ILE A 11 -9.91 -4.41 15.13
C ILE A 11 -10.24 -5.59 16.05
N GLU A 12 -10.56 -5.33 17.33
CA GLU A 12 -11.03 -6.35 18.27
C GLU A 12 -12.31 -7.05 17.78
N TYR A 13 -13.20 -6.32 17.11
CA TYR A 13 -14.41 -6.86 16.48
C TYR A 13 -14.18 -7.49 15.09
N ASN A 14 -12.93 -7.83 14.73
CA ASN A 14 -12.58 -8.51 13.48
C ASN A 14 -12.98 -7.76 12.19
N ILE A 15 -12.99 -6.41 12.23
CA ILE A 15 -13.38 -5.60 11.06
C ILE A 15 -12.55 -5.92 9.81
N ILE A 16 -11.27 -6.26 9.97
CA ILE A 16 -10.37 -6.57 8.85
C ILE A 16 -10.84 -7.82 8.11
N SER A 17 -11.31 -8.84 8.83
CA SER A 17 -11.88 -10.05 8.22
C SER A 17 -13.15 -9.73 7.44
N TRP A 18 -14.02 -8.88 8.00
CA TRP A 18 -15.25 -8.46 7.34
C TRP A 18 -14.96 -7.66 6.06
N ILE A 19 -14.02 -6.71 6.13
CA ILE A 19 -13.58 -5.96 4.96
C ILE A 19 -12.97 -6.90 3.91
N SER A 20 -12.11 -7.85 4.31
CA SER A 20 -11.53 -8.83 3.39
C SER A 20 -12.60 -9.61 2.62
N GLN A 21 -13.63 -10.10 3.32
CA GLN A 21 -14.76 -10.80 2.70
C GLN A 21 -15.55 -9.91 1.74
N ILE A 22 -15.81 -8.66 2.11
CA ILE A 22 -16.53 -7.69 1.25
C ILE A 22 -15.72 -7.38 -0.01
N LEU A 23 -14.41 -7.13 0.13
CA LEU A 23 -13.54 -6.84 -1.02
C LEU A 23 -13.43 -8.04 -1.96
N GLN A 24 -13.45 -9.27 -1.44
CA GLN A 24 -13.45 -10.50 -2.24
C GLN A 24 -14.74 -10.68 -3.06
N GLN A 25 -15.86 -10.10 -2.63
CA GLN A 25 -17.13 -10.16 -3.36
C GLN A 25 -17.18 -9.18 -4.55
N ASN A 26 -16.22 -8.24 -4.65
CA ASN A 26 -16.08 -7.29 -5.75
C ASN A 26 -17.41 -6.61 -6.17
N ILE A 27 -18.18 -6.16 -5.18
CA ILE A 27 -19.58 -5.75 -5.36
C ILE A 27 -19.71 -4.45 -6.17
N ASN A 28 -19.02 -3.39 -5.74
CA ASN A 28 -18.95 -2.11 -6.46
C ASN A 28 -17.74 -1.26 -5.99
N GLU A 29 -17.35 -0.27 -6.80
CA GLU A 29 -16.17 0.56 -6.54
C GLU A 29 -16.27 1.38 -5.23
N GLU A 30 -17.47 1.87 -4.88
CA GLU A 30 -17.69 2.63 -3.64
C GLU A 30 -17.32 1.82 -2.40
N MET A 31 -17.77 0.57 -2.35
CA MET A 31 -17.46 -0.36 -1.25
C MET A 31 -15.98 -0.71 -1.22
N ILE A 32 -15.34 -0.86 -2.39
CA ILE A 32 -13.89 -1.07 -2.47
C ILE A 32 -13.14 0.12 -1.90
N ARG A 33 -13.53 1.34 -2.27
CA ARG A 33 -12.92 2.57 -1.74
C ARG A 33 -13.11 2.71 -0.24
N ALA A 34 -14.31 2.45 0.27
CA ALA A 34 -14.55 2.47 1.71
C ALA A 34 -13.70 1.43 2.45
N GLY A 35 -13.65 0.20 1.95
CA GLY A 35 -12.84 -0.88 2.53
C GLY A 35 -11.35 -0.56 2.54
N ILE A 36 -10.80 -0.10 1.41
CA ILE A 36 -9.38 0.28 1.32
C ILE A 36 -9.06 1.47 2.24
N ARG A 37 -9.95 2.47 2.38
CA ARG A 37 -9.73 3.56 3.34
C ARG A 37 -9.71 3.05 4.78
N LEU A 38 -10.64 2.19 5.16
CA LEU A 38 -10.69 1.62 6.50
C LEU A 38 -9.45 0.77 6.81
N LEU A 39 -8.97 -0.02 5.85
CA LEU A 39 -7.72 -0.78 5.99
C LEU A 39 -6.50 0.13 6.14
N ALA A 40 -6.43 1.23 5.40
CA ALA A 40 -5.35 2.20 5.55
C ALA A 40 -5.31 2.76 6.98
N LEU A 41 -6.47 3.05 7.57
CA LEU A 41 -6.58 3.56 8.94
C LEU A 41 -6.23 2.50 10.00
N CYS A 42 -6.69 1.26 9.81
CA CYS A 42 -6.36 0.14 10.68
C CYS A 42 -4.85 -0.13 10.71
N THR A 43 -4.21 -0.11 9.53
CA THR A 43 -2.77 -0.36 9.42
C THR A 43 -1.92 0.83 9.84
N GLN A 44 -2.42 2.06 9.75
CA GLN A 44 -1.72 3.25 10.23
C GLN A 44 -1.58 3.25 11.75
N SER A 45 -2.65 2.87 12.46
CA SER A 45 -2.81 3.18 13.88
C SER A 45 -2.56 1.97 14.80
N ASN A 46 -2.43 0.76 14.25
CA ASN A 46 -2.43 -0.45 15.06
C ASN A 46 -1.54 -1.57 14.46
N VAL A 47 -0.58 -2.05 15.27
CA VAL A 47 0.38 -3.11 14.89
C VAL A 47 -0.30 -4.47 14.67
N GLN A 48 -1.32 -4.82 15.47
CA GLN A 48 -2.11 -6.03 15.23
C GLN A 48 -2.88 -5.93 13.91
N GLY A 49 -3.42 -4.76 13.57
CA GLY A 49 -4.04 -4.50 12.28
C GLY A 49 -3.06 -4.67 11.12
N GLN A 50 -1.82 -4.18 11.27
CA GLN A 50 -0.75 -4.39 10.28
C GLN A 50 -0.46 -5.90 10.10
N GLN A 51 -0.24 -6.61 11.20
CA GLN A 51 0.06 -8.05 11.20
C GLN A 51 -1.09 -8.86 10.56
N THR A 52 -2.35 -8.56 10.91
CA THR A 52 -3.52 -9.26 10.36
C THR A 52 -3.63 -9.07 8.85
N VAL A 53 -3.47 -7.83 8.36
CA VAL A 53 -3.48 -7.56 6.90
C VAL A 53 -2.29 -8.23 6.21
N ALA A 54 -1.09 -8.19 6.80
CA ALA A 54 0.11 -8.77 6.22
C ALA A 54 0.02 -10.29 6.02
N ASN A 55 -0.79 -10.98 6.83
CA ASN A 55 -0.93 -12.43 6.80
C ASN A 55 -2.06 -12.93 5.88
N ASP A 56 -2.93 -12.05 5.39
CA ASP A 56 -4.00 -12.40 4.45
C ASP A 56 -3.53 -12.18 3.00
N THR A 57 -2.92 -13.20 2.41
CA THR A 57 -2.36 -13.13 1.04
C THR A 57 -3.41 -12.84 -0.03
N LYS A 58 -4.67 -13.25 0.18
CA LYS A 58 -5.78 -12.94 -0.74
C LYS A 58 -6.09 -11.46 -0.69
N LEU A 59 -6.20 -10.90 0.52
CA LEU A 59 -6.38 -9.47 0.70
C LEU A 59 -5.21 -8.67 0.11
N LEU A 60 -3.96 -9.11 0.33
CA LEU A 60 -2.79 -8.45 -0.27
C LEU A 60 -2.85 -8.44 -1.80
N SER A 61 -3.32 -9.53 -2.41
CA SER A 61 -3.50 -9.63 -3.85
C SER A 61 -4.53 -8.63 -4.36
N LEU A 62 -5.67 -8.51 -3.66
CA LEU A 62 -6.72 -7.55 -3.99
C LEU A 62 -6.24 -6.10 -3.85
N ILE A 63 -5.58 -5.77 -2.74
CA ILE A 63 -5.03 -4.42 -2.53
C ILE A 63 -4.02 -4.09 -3.62
N TYR A 64 -3.12 -5.02 -3.94
CA TYR A 64 -2.11 -4.81 -4.97
C TYR A 64 -2.74 -4.60 -6.35
N GLU A 65 -3.75 -5.39 -6.69
CA GLU A 65 -4.51 -5.20 -7.92
C GLU A 65 -5.12 -3.79 -8.02
N GLN A 66 -5.65 -3.25 -6.93
CA GLN A 66 -6.14 -1.87 -6.90
C GLN A 66 -5.02 -0.84 -7.13
N ILE A 67 -3.80 -1.11 -6.69
CA ILE A 67 -2.66 -0.21 -6.93
C ILE A 67 -2.26 -0.19 -8.42
N ILE A 68 -2.25 -1.35 -9.07
CA ILE A 68 -1.68 -1.45 -10.43
C ILE A 68 -2.71 -1.37 -11.56
N LYS A 69 -4.00 -1.63 -11.30
CA LYS A 69 -5.04 -1.64 -12.34
C LYS A 69 -6.07 -0.52 -12.21
N SER A 70 -6.23 0.08 -11.04
CA SER A 70 -7.24 1.11 -10.83
C SER A 70 -6.88 2.40 -11.58
N GLN A 71 -7.90 3.13 -12.05
CA GLN A 71 -7.76 4.52 -12.50
C GLN A 71 -8.16 5.51 -11.41
N ASN A 72 -8.42 5.01 -10.19
CA ASN A 72 -8.82 5.84 -9.07
C ASN A 72 -7.60 6.17 -8.21
N SER A 73 -7.19 7.45 -8.22
CA SER A 73 -6.04 7.93 -7.45
C SER A 73 -6.14 7.62 -5.95
N LEU A 74 -7.36 7.59 -5.38
CA LEU A 74 -7.57 7.27 -3.98
C LEU A 74 -7.27 5.80 -3.67
N LEU A 75 -7.66 4.88 -4.55
CA LEU A 75 -7.41 3.45 -4.37
C LEU A 75 -5.92 3.14 -4.44
N ILE A 76 -5.21 3.73 -5.41
CA ILE A 76 -3.76 3.59 -5.54
C ILE A 76 -3.06 4.17 -4.32
N GLY A 77 -3.36 5.42 -3.96
CA GLY A 77 -2.69 6.10 -2.85
C GLY A 77 -2.89 5.38 -1.51
N ASN A 78 -4.11 4.95 -1.20
CA ASN A 78 -4.37 4.24 0.06
C ASN A 78 -3.84 2.80 0.02
N GLY A 79 -3.92 2.12 -1.12
CA GLY A 79 -3.33 0.79 -1.29
C GLY A 79 -1.82 0.80 -1.05
N SER A 80 -1.10 1.76 -1.67
CA SER A 80 0.33 1.93 -1.43
C SER A 80 0.63 2.28 0.03
N LEU A 81 -0.19 3.12 0.66
CA LEU A 81 -0.03 3.44 2.07
C LEU A 81 -0.18 2.21 2.98
N ILE A 82 -1.19 1.37 2.74
CA ILE A 82 -1.38 0.08 3.44
C ILE A 82 -0.11 -0.77 3.31
N PHE A 83 0.37 -0.98 2.08
CA PHE A 83 1.58 -1.75 1.83
C PHE A 83 2.80 -1.14 2.54
N GLY A 84 2.92 0.19 2.55
CA GLY A 84 3.94 0.91 3.31
C GLY A 84 3.85 0.66 4.82
N HIS A 85 2.65 0.50 5.40
CA HIS A 85 2.52 0.16 6.81
C HIS A 85 2.93 -1.29 7.09
N ILE A 86 2.51 -2.23 6.25
CA ILE A 86 2.70 -3.66 6.53
C ILE A 86 4.07 -4.21 6.10
N ILE A 87 4.84 -3.48 5.30
CA ILE A 87 6.12 -3.98 4.74
C ILE A 87 7.17 -4.33 5.81
N ILE A 88 6.99 -3.84 7.04
CA ILE A 88 7.81 -4.21 8.20
C ILE A 88 7.65 -5.71 8.55
N HIS A 89 6.52 -6.33 8.20
CA HIS A 89 6.27 -7.75 8.40
C HIS A 89 6.84 -8.58 7.25
N SER A 90 7.50 -9.70 7.59
CA SER A 90 8.12 -10.59 6.61
C SER A 90 7.11 -11.22 5.65
N SER A 91 5.89 -11.50 6.10
CA SER A 91 4.81 -12.04 5.26
C SER A 91 4.49 -11.13 4.07
N ALA A 92 4.40 -9.82 4.29
CA ALA A 92 4.20 -8.85 3.21
C ALA A 92 5.39 -8.83 2.22
N ARG A 93 6.64 -8.87 2.71
CA ARG A 93 7.83 -8.93 1.84
C ARG A 93 7.90 -10.22 1.02
N ILE A 94 7.60 -11.35 1.65
CA ILE A 94 7.54 -12.67 0.99
C ILE A 94 6.45 -12.66 -0.08
N PHE A 95 5.28 -12.08 0.22
CA PHE A 95 4.19 -11.93 -0.74
C PHE A 95 4.66 -11.18 -2.00
N LEU A 96 5.28 -9.99 -1.84
CA LEU A 96 5.78 -9.20 -2.95
C LEU A 96 6.84 -9.95 -3.77
N ARG A 97 7.79 -10.63 -3.10
CA ARG A 97 8.83 -11.41 -3.78
C ARG A 97 8.27 -12.55 -4.61
N ASN A 98 7.42 -13.38 -4.01
CA ASN A 98 7.01 -14.64 -4.60
C ASN A 98 5.92 -14.48 -5.67
N ASN A 99 5.01 -13.51 -5.48
CA ASN A 99 3.86 -13.37 -6.37
C ASN A 99 4.07 -12.32 -7.46
N LEU A 100 4.90 -11.31 -7.19
CA LEU A 100 5.01 -10.12 -8.05
C LEU A 100 6.42 -9.95 -8.61
N GLY A 101 7.44 -10.33 -7.84
CA GLY A 101 8.85 -10.12 -8.17
C GLY A 101 9.32 -8.73 -7.78
N ILE A 102 10.56 -8.63 -7.27
CA ILE A 102 11.13 -7.36 -6.76
C ILE A 102 11.24 -6.33 -7.89
N GLU A 103 11.81 -6.71 -9.04
CA GLU A 103 11.99 -5.86 -10.21
C GLU A 103 10.68 -5.24 -10.69
N LYS A 104 9.66 -6.07 -10.89
CA LYS A 104 8.35 -5.62 -11.33
C LYS A 104 7.68 -4.73 -10.28
N THR A 105 7.77 -5.08 -9.01
CA THR A 105 7.18 -4.29 -7.92
C THR A 105 7.79 -2.90 -7.88
N ILE A 106 9.13 -2.79 -7.87
CA ILE A 106 9.83 -1.50 -7.89
C ILE A 106 9.48 -0.70 -9.14
N GLY A 107 9.57 -1.30 -10.33
CA GLY A 107 9.29 -0.60 -11.59
C GLY A 107 7.85 -0.11 -11.70
N GLN A 108 6.88 -0.88 -11.21
CA GLN A 108 5.48 -0.46 -11.17
C GLN A 108 5.28 0.73 -10.23
N MET A 109 5.90 0.73 -9.04
CA MET A 109 5.76 1.87 -8.12
C MET A 109 6.48 3.12 -8.62
N LEU A 110 7.66 2.97 -9.24
CA LEU A 110 8.39 4.07 -9.86
C LEU A 110 7.58 4.70 -11.02
N LYS A 111 6.97 3.88 -11.87
CA LYS A 111 6.06 4.38 -12.90
C LYS A 111 4.88 5.15 -12.28
N LEU A 112 4.22 4.56 -11.28
CA LEU A 112 3.07 5.19 -10.64
C LEU A 112 3.39 6.55 -10.01
N VAL A 113 4.55 6.72 -9.36
CA VAL A 113 4.88 8.02 -8.75
C VAL A 113 5.06 9.13 -9.79
N GLU A 114 5.41 8.80 -11.04
CA GLU A 114 5.55 9.75 -12.15
C GLU A 114 4.20 10.13 -12.80
N GLU A 115 3.15 9.34 -12.59
CA GLU A 115 1.86 9.54 -13.24
C GLU A 115 1.20 10.87 -12.83
N SER A 116 1.08 11.80 -13.78
CA SER A 116 0.59 13.16 -13.52
C SER A 116 -0.91 13.22 -13.17
N TRP A 117 -1.67 12.20 -13.55
CA TRP A 117 -3.11 12.10 -13.22
C TRP A 117 -3.35 11.69 -11.76
N LEU A 118 -2.33 11.18 -11.06
CA LEU A 118 -2.44 10.92 -9.63
C LEU A 118 -2.40 12.23 -8.85
N SER A 119 -3.29 12.32 -7.85
CA SER A 119 -3.23 13.38 -6.85
C SER A 119 -1.86 13.44 -6.16
N LYS A 120 -1.46 14.64 -5.72
CA LYS A 120 -0.20 14.82 -4.96
C LYS A 120 -0.12 13.88 -3.74
N ALA A 121 -1.24 13.68 -3.05
CA ALA A 121 -1.33 12.78 -1.90
C ALA A 121 -1.08 11.31 -2.30
N ALA A 122 -1.66 10.84 -3.41
CA ALA A 122 -1.43 9.48 -3.88
C ALA A 122 0.03 9.26 -4.28
N ARG A 123 0.64 10.19 -5.03
CA ARG A 123 2.07 10.14 -5.39
C ARG A 123 2.97 10.10 -4.14
N LYS A 124 2.68 10.93 -3.13
CA LYS A 124 3.38 10.91 -1.83
C LYS A 124 3.27 9.54 -1.16
N ASN A 125 2.09 8.92 -1.15
CA ASN A 125 1.90 7.60 -0.55
C ASN A 125 2.66 6.49 -1.31
N VAL A 126 2.68 6.54 -2.65
CA VAL A 126 3.50 5.63 -3.47
C VAL A 126 4.98 5.81 -3.13
N ALA A 127 5.47 7.05 -3.04
CA ALA A 127 6.85 7.35 -2.66
C ALA A 127 7.21 6.87 -1.24
N ILE A 128 6.29 7.02 -0.28
CA ILE A 128 6.45 6.49 1.08
C ILE A 128 6.56 4.97 1.03
N PHE A 129 5.72 4.29 0.24
CA PHE A 129 5.80 2.85 0.08
C PHE A 129 7.15 2.41 -0.49
N ILE A 130 7.62 3.04 -1.58
CA ILE A 130 8.95 2.78 -2.16
C ILE A 130 10.04 2.94 -1.10
N THR A 131 10.03 4.07 -0.38
CA THR A 131 11.02 4.38 0.66
C THR A 131 11.03 3.32 1.77
N LYS A 132 9.85 2.85 2.18
CA LYS A 132 9.74 1.82 3.21
C LYS A 132 10.15 0.44 2.69
N MET A 133 9.89 0.10 1.42
CA MET A 133 10.38 -1.14 0.80
C MET A 133 11.91 -1.18 0.81
N VAL A 134 12.57 -0.13 0.31
CA VAL A 134 14.04 -0.10 0.20
C VAL A 134 14.73 -0.06 1.58
N LYS A 135 14.07 0.49 2.60
CA LYS A 135 14.55 0.45 3.99
C LYS A 135 14.35 -0.91 4.65
N ALA A 136 13.28 -1.61 4.30
CA ALA A 136 12.93 -2.88 4.93
C ALA A 136 13.81 -4.04 4.43
N ASP A 137 14.43 -3.91 3.25
CA ASP A 137 15.08 -5.04 2.59
C ASP A 137 16.07 -4.62 1.49
N GLU A 138 17.33 -5.07 1.61
CA GLU A 138 18.43 -4.70 0.73
C GLU A 138 18.18 -5.08 -0.74
N SER A 139 17.49 -6.19 -1.02
CA SER A 139 17.22 -6.60 -2.41
C SER A 139 16.32 -5.59 -3.13
N PHE A 140 15.38 -4.97 -2.40
CA PHE A 140 14.57 -3.88 -2.96
C PHE A 140 15.40 -2.62 -3.19
N LEU A 141 16.36 -2.31 -2.31
CA LEU A 141 17.27 -1.16 -2.49
C LEU A 141 18.18 -1.33 -3.71
N GLN A 142 18.74 -2.52 -3.92
CA GLN A 142 19.58 -2.82 -5.08
C GLN A 142 18.80 -2.63 -6.38
N GLU A 143 17.59 -3.18 -6.44
CA GLU A 143 16.75 -3.06 -7.62
C GLU A 143 16.25 -1.62 -7.85
N PHE A 144 15.92 -0.89 -6.79
CA PHE A 144 15.60 0.53 -6.85
C PHE A 144 16.75 1.37 -7.43
N ARG A 145 17.99 1.11 -7.02
CA ARG A 145 19.18 1.80 -7.58
C ARG A 145 19.40 1.45 -9.05
N LYS A 146 19.24 0.18 -9.41
CA LYS A 146 19.37 -0.31 -10.79
C LYS A 146 18.37 0.38 -11.74
N GLN A 147 17.18 0.72 -11.23
CA GLN A 147 16.13 1.39 -12.01
C GLN A 147 16.17 2.93 -11.90
N HIS A 148 17.28 3.53 -11.46
CA HIS A 148 17.42 5.00 -11.31
C HIS A 148 16.33 5.62 -10.43
N GLY A 149 15.92 4.89 -9.39
CA GLY A 149 14.76 5.26 -8.58
C GLY A 149 14.95 6.57 -7.81
N THR A 150 16.19 6.97 -7.51
CA THR A 150 16.46 8.24 -6.80
C THR A 150 16.14 9.43 -7.68
N GLU A 151 16.58 9.38 -8.94
CA GLU A 151 16.37 10.38 -9.97
C GLU A 151 14.88 10.50 -10.30
N ILE A 152 14.21 9.36 -10.46
CA ILE A 152 12.76 9.30 -10.69
C ILE A 152 11.99 9.94 -9.54
N LEU A 153 12.27 9.54 -8.29
CA LEU A 153 11.59 10.12 -7.12
C LEU A 153 11.85 11.63 -7.00
N HIS A 154 13.08 12.07 -7.24
CA HIS A 154 13.44 13.48 -7.20
C HIS A 154 12.66 14.29 -8.25
N SER A 155 12.58 13.78 -9.48
CA SER A 155 11.82 14.40 -10.57
C SER A 155 10.32 14.44 -10.26
N ALA A 156 9.74 13.30 -9.89
CA ALA A 156 8.31 13.13 -9.69
C ALA A 156 7.74 13.95 -8.51
N LEU A 157 8.55 14.20 -7.49
CA LEU A 157 8.14 14.89 -6.27
C LEU A 157 8.56 16.37 -6.22
N LYS A 158 9.17 16.90 -7.28
CA LYS A 158 9.63 18.30 -7.35
C LYS A 158 8.49 19.31 -7.07
N ASP A 159 7.27 18.98 -7.48
CA ASP A 159 6.07 19.82 -7.30
C ASP A 159 5.17 19.37 -6.12
N VAL A 160 5.64 18.42 -5.33
CA VAL A 160 4.96 17.88 -4.14
C VAL A 160 5.67 18.48 -2.93
N GLU A 161 5.18 19.61 -2.43
CA GLU A 161 5.65 20.17 -1.16
C GLU A 161 5.54 19.10 -0.06
N LEU A 162 6.65 18.85 0.65
CA LEU A 162 6.76 17.81 1.68
C LEU A 162 6.22 18.25 3.02
#